data_AF-A0A927RRL0-F1
#
_entry.id   AF-A0A927RRL0-F1
#
_cell.length_a   1.000
_cell.length_b   1.000
_cell.length_c   1.000
_cell.angle_alpha   90.00
_cell.angle_beta   90.00
_cell.angle_gamma   90.00
#
_symmetry.space_group_name_H-M   'P 1'
#
loop_
_entity.id
_entity.type
_entity.pdbx_description
1 polymer ?
#
loop_
_entity_poly.entity_id
_entity_poly.type
_entity_poly.pdbx_seq_one_letter_code
_entity_poly.pdbx_strand_id
1 'polypeptide(L)'
;MKKRFFAKLCTVLATALFLSMSASCFGGTDYTEMDDTPSAPKEYTISYTDDAGLHELTVTSGAAYSLEVVPEKYGYDFLGLFDAKTGGTQYVDETGSCLSTFTDNRDLVLFPQYKAKEYTLILDYQGAPVTGSRSMTVSYNSTIGELPMNLSLDYKEFTGWYTKPNCGGTQVADEYGILPTSNKVNETVFDLSSENNTVYLYAGFESVKYTVTFYFEDSNTPEELQVEHGTDIKNVVPETRVNGNAVLTWSKVKNDTEKAYVFTGKVLDDMILYATEYAPVIDFDENGGNEVIPVVARAGSAVSLPTPTKENYKFMGWQNESGDSYTSTTMPSNSITLTAVWQAKIVFDENGGTDVSDISKAVGNSVTLPTPEKDGFIFAGWYTSDKEKYETTTMPVTSVQLKAGWYAKKTATIYQVSGDSHLGGYDEKSITMKNGLTLDMSAYLPNTFTGTVKIQAYLKICQSSATLSSPRTVTLYFYSADTISDNYLLYQKEYKITSKEYAAFDYSFTANINSNKIYGAEKISTSNGYAYISDYYFEVTYPDTANLYL
;
A
#
# COMPACT_ATOMS: atom_id res chain seq x y z
N MET A 1 -1.67 -31.98 47.43
CA MET A 1 -2.08 -33.21 46.72
C MET A 1 -1.33 -33.23 45.38
N LYS A 2 -0.51 -34.25 45.15
CA LYS A 2 0.43 -34.39 44.00
C LYS A 2 -0.28 -34.89 42.73
N LYS A 3 0.24 -34.50 41.55
CA LYS A 3 0.40 -35.24 40.26
C LYS A 3 0.74 -34.18 39.19
N ARG A 4 1.93 -34.02 38.58
CA ARG A 4 2.94 -34.86 37.88
C ARG A 4 2.45 -35.58 36.60
N PHE A 5 3.23 -35.36 35.52
CA PHE A 5 3.48 -36.11 34.25
C PHE A 5 3.18 -35.26 32.98
N PHE A 6 4.00 -35.19 31.91
CA PHE A 6 5.35 -35.69 31.57
C PHE A 6 5.84 -34.96 30.29
N ALA A 7 7.13 -34.66 30.19
CA ALA A 7 7.79 -34.20 28.97
C ALA A 7 8.33 -35.40 28.16
N LYS A 8 8.25 -35.37 26.83
CA LYS A 8 8.87 -36.36 25.93
C LYS A 8 10.20 -35.83 25.41
N LEU A 9 11.24 -36.60 25.69
CA LEU A 9 12.60 -36.52 25.16
C LEU A 9 12.69 -37.51 23.98
N CYS A 10 13.24 -37.11 22.84
CA CYS A 10 13.63 -38.03 21.76
C CYS A 10 15.14 -37.95 21.55
N THR A 11 15.80 -39.09 21.74
CA THR A 11 17.22 -39.35 21.48
C THR A 11 17.26 -40.61 20.62
N VAL A 12 18.01 -40.61 19.51
CA VAL A 12 18.41 -41.84 18.81
C VAL A 12 19.90 -41.77 18.51
N LEU A 13 20.60 -42.80 18.99
CA LEU A 13 22.03 -43.10 18.83
C LEU A 13 22.37 -43.61 17.42
N ALA A 14 23.61 -43.40 16.99
CA ALA A 14 24.34 -44.34 16.13
C ALA A 14 25.85 -44.29 16.39
N THR A 15 26.40 -45.41 16.86
CA THR A 15 27.82 -45.82 16.94
C THR A 15 27.80 -47.36 16.81
N ALA A 16 28.71 -48.11 16.21
CA ALA A 16 29.91 -47.91 15.39
C ALA A 16 30.49 -49.32 15.11
N LEU A 17 31.06 -49.56 13.91
CA LEU A 17 32.05 -50.61 13.52
C LEU A 17 31.67 -52.13 13.69
N PHE A 18 32.22 -53.14 12.99
CA PHE A 18 33.59 -53.42 12.50
C PHE A 18 33.65 -54.59 11.45
N LEU A 19 34.62 -54.50 10.53
CA LEU A 19 35.55 -55.51 9.94
C LEU A 19 35.08 -56.86 9.28
N SER A 20 35.52 -57.06 8.03
CA SER A 20 36.18 -58.27 7.47
C SER A 20 36.98 -57.82 6.23
N MET A 21 38.12 -58.33 5.76
CA MET A 21 38.88 -59.59 5.87
C MET A 21 40.39 -59.32 5.69
N SER A 22 41.24 -60.17 6.26
CA SER A 22 42.59 -60.51 5.76
C SER A 22 42.46 -61.77 4.85
N ALA A 23 43.32 -62.19 3.91
CA ALA A 23 44.76 -62.04 3.73
C ALA A 23 45.16 -62.52 2.30
N SER A 24 46.29 -62.05 1.77
CA SER A 24 47.29 -62.79 0.98
C SER A 24 48.44 -61.81 0.66
N CYS A 25 49.62 -61.97 1.26
CA CYS A 25 50.77 -62.78 0.83
C CYS A 25 51.74 -62.05 -0.12
N PHE A 26 53.02 -62.09 0.27
CA PHE A 26 54.27 -61.88 -0.48
C PHE A 26 54.84 -60.45 -0.67
N GLY A 27 55.79 -60.15 0.23
CA GLY A 27 57.13 -59.57 0.04
C GLY A 27 57.49 -58.78 -1.21
N GLY A 28 58.13 -57.63 -0.98
CA GLY A 28 58.92 -56.93 -1.98
C GLY A 28 59.08 -55.46 -1.63
N THR A 29 60.33 -55.05 -1.44
CA THR A 29 60.81 -53.67 -1.30
C THR A 29 60.22 -52.72 -2.35
N ASP A 30 59.76 -51.52 -1.97
CA ASP A 30 59.87 -50.38 -2.89
C ASP A 30 59.72 -49.01 -2.22
N TYR A 31 60.32 -48.04 -2.89
CA TYR A 31 60.57 -46.65 -2.54
C TYR A 31 59.30 -45.86 -2.21
N THR A 32 59.40 -44.94 -1.24
CA THR A 32 58.42 -43.90 -1.00
C THR A 32 58.44 -42.88 -2.14
N GLU A 33 57.48 -42.96 -3.07
CA GLU A 33 57.08 -41.81 -3.88
C GLU A 33 56.34 -40.80 -3.00
N MET A 34 56.84 -39.57 -2.94
CA MET A 34 56.08 -38.41 -2.44
C MET A 34 55.04 -38.06 -3.50
N ASP A 35 53.80 -38.43 -3.23
CA ASP A 35 52.62 -37.95 -3.96
C ASP A 35 52.29 -36.53 -3.46
N ASP A 36 52.87 -35.51 -4.13
CA ASP A 36 52.49 -34.10 -4.00
C ASP A 36 51.31 -33.79 -4.94
N THR A 37 50.23 -34.56 -4.83
CA THR A 37 48.92 -34.10 -5.33
C THR A 37 48.40 -33.04 -4.36
N PRO A 38 48.05 -31.82 -4.82
CA PRO A 38 47.38 -30.85 -3.96
C PRO A 38 46.10 -31.50 -3.45
N SER A 39 46.04 -31.79 -2.15
CA SER A 39 44.81 -32.23 -1.47
C SER A 39 43.68 -31.32 -1.92
N ALA A 40 42.60 -31.90 -2.43
CA ALA A 40 41.39 -31.15 -2.77
C ALA A 40 41.06 -30.18 -1.63
N PRO A 41 40.68 -28.94 -1.95
CA PRO A 41 40.43 -27.93 -0.92
C PRO A 41 39.32 -28.41 0.01
N LYS A 42 39.57 -28.37 1.33
CA LYS A 42 38.61 -28.86 2.33
C LYS A 42 37.46 -27.86 2.47
N GLU A 43 36.24 -28.38 2.35
CA GLU A 43 34.99 -27.65 2.54
C GLU A 43 34.44 -27.85 3.95
N TYR A 44 33.76 -26.83 4.45
CA TYR A 44 33.15 -26.76 5.78
C TYR A 44 31.81 -26.03 5.69
N THR A 45 30.96 -26.19 6.71
CA THR A 45 29.65 -25.54 6.74
C THR A 45 29.60 -24.43 7.80
N ILE A 46 29.18 -23.24 7.39
CA ILE A 46 28.72 -22.19 8.30
C ILE A 46 27.19 -22.27 8.33
N SER A 47 26.60 -22.33 9.53
CA SER A 47 25.15 -22.34 9.73
C SER A 47 24.72 -21.18 10.63
N TYR A 48 23.56 -20.59 10.34
CA TYR A 48 22.92 -19.62 11.21
C TYR A 48 21.39 -19.73 11.11
N THR A 49 20.68 -19.19 12.09
CA THR A 49 19.21 -19.18 12.10
C THR A 49 18.70 -17.76 12.29
N ASP A 50 17.77 -17.34 11.44
CA ASP A 50 17.05 -16.07 11.53
C ASP A 50 15.53 -16.31 11.49
N ASP A 51 14.75 -15.25 11.28
CA ASP A 51 13.28 -15.31 11.25
C ASP A 51 12.75 -16.06 9.99
N ALA A 52 13.57 -16.21 8.94
CA ALA A 52 13.24 -16.98 7.74
C ALA A 52 13.59 -18.47 7.86
N GLY A 53 14.43 -18.84 8.84
CA GLY A 53 14.73 -20.24 9.18
C GLY A 53 16.23 -20.51 9.30
N LEU A 54 16.60 -21.78 9.08
CA LEU A 54 18.00 -22.23 9.08
C LEU A 54 18.62 -21.96 7.72
N HIS A 55 19.80 -21.35 7.72
CA HIS A 55 20.62 -21.10 6.55
C HIS A 55 21.97 -21.79 6.69
N GLU A 56 22.48 -22.33 5.60
CA GLU A 56 23.77 -23.02 5.53
C GLU A 56 24.57 -22.53 4.32
N LEU A 57 25.86 -22.27 4.55
CA LEU A 57 26.81 -21.83 3.55
C LEU A 57 28.01 -22.79 3.55
N THR A 58 28.32 -23.38 2.40
CA THR A 58 29.55 -24.14 2.21
C THR A 58 30.71 -23.19 1.97
N VAL A 59 31.76 -23.29 2.78
CA VAL A 59 32.96 -22.46 2.70
C VAL A 59 34.21 -23.31 2.53
N THR A 60 35.20 -22.78 1.82
CA THR A 60 36.46 -23.45 1.54
C THR A 60 37.57 -22.91 2.43
N SER A 61 38.40 -23.79 3.00
CA SER A 61 39.60 -23.41 3.76
C SER A 61 40.49 -22.43 3.00
N GLY A 62 40.81 -21.29 3.62
CA GLY A 62 41.65 -20.23 3.07
C GLY A 62 40.97 -19.31 2.06
N ALA A 63 39.70 -19.54 1.71
CA ALA A 63 38.96 -18.71 0.77
C ALA A 63 38.14 -17.62 1.47
N ALA A 64 37.85 -16.54 0.75
CA ALA A 64 36.84 -15.55 1.15
C ALA A 64 35.44 -16.11 0.88
N TYR A 65 34.45 -15.59 1.60
CA TYR A 65 33.05 -16.00 1.49
C TYR A 65 32.12 -14.81 1.77
N SER A 66 30.89 -14.89 1.29
CA SER A 66 29.87 -13.87 1.52
C SER A 66 28.48 -14.48 1.56
N LEU A 67 27.56 -13.80 2.22
CA LEU A 67 26.14 -14.13 2.18
C LEU A 67 25.53 -13.63 0.86
N GLU A 68 24.72 -14.45 0.21
CA GLU A 68 23.95 -14.02 -0.97
C GLU A 68 22.84 -13.03 -0.56
N VAL A 69 22.25 -13.25 0.61
CA VAL A 69 21.24 -12.40 1.23
C VAL A 69 21.60 -12.27 2.70
N VAL A 70 21.70 -11.03 3.19
CA VAL A 70 21.93 -10.78 4.62
C VAL A 70 20.66 -11.06 5.42
N PRO A 71 20.76 -11.52 6.67
CA PRO A 71 19.62 -11.70 7.55
C PRO A 71 18.84 -10.40 7.72
N GLU A 72 17.53 -10.45 7.46
CA GLU A 72 16.64 -9.30 7.62
C GLU A 72 15.80 -9.43 8.90
N LYS A 73 15.66 -8.32 9.62
CA LYS A 73 14.78 -8.23 10.79
C LYS A 73 14.07 -6.89 10.82
N TYR A 74 12.75 -6.92 10.71
CA TYR A 74 11.95 -5.69 10.65
C TYR A 74 12.20 -4.78 11.87
N GLY A 75 12.50 -3.50 11.60
CA GLY A 75 12.80 -2.50 12.63
C GLY A 75 14.22 -2.53 13.20
N TYR A 76 15.11 -3.39 12.69
CA TYR A 76 16.51 -3.46 13.10
C TYR A 76 17.46 -3.44 11.90
N ASP A 77 18.65 -2.89 12.10
CA ASP A 77 19.78 -2.95 11.17
C ASP A 77 20.63 -4.19 11.48
N PHE A 78 20.95 -4.98 10.46
CA PHE A 78 21.85 -6.12 10.59
C PHE A 78 23.28 -5.64 10.86
N LEU A 79 23.93 -6.21 11.87
CA LEU A 79 25.31 -5.86 12.23
C LEU A 79 26.33 -6.86 11.71
N GLY A 80 25.91 -8.10 11.42
CA GLY A 80 26.84 -9.18 11.07
C GLY A 80 26.51 -10.53 11.72
N LEU A 81 27.31 -11.54 11.37
CA LEU A 81 27.28 -12.86 12.00
C LEU A 81 28.42 -12.99 13.01
N PHE A 82 28.09 -13.49 14.20
CA PHE A 82 29.00 -13.60 15.34
C PHE A 82 29.05 -15.03 15.89
N ASP A 83 30.15 -15.40 16.55
CA ASP A 83 30.28 -16.70 17.24
C ASP A 83 29.42 -16.84 18.52
N ALA A 84 28.75 -15.76 18.94
CA ALA A 84 27.88 -15.73 20.10
C ALA A 84 26.58 -14.97 19.83
N LYS A 85 25.52 -15.29 20.59
CA LYS A 85 24.20 -14.64 20.50
C LYS A 85 24.21 -13.15 20.86
N THR A 86 25.22 -12.69 21.60
CA THR A 86 25.40 -11.28 21.97
C THR A 86 26.89 -11.02 22.15
N GLY A 87 27.44 -10.03 21.45
CA GLY A 87 28.89 -9.79 21.40
C GLY A 87 29.64 -10.89 20.67
N GLY A 88 30.84 -11.23 21.12
CA GLY A 88 31.68 -12.26 20.49
C GLY A 88 32.50 -11.74 19.31
N THR A 89 33.11 -12.67 18.58
CA THR A 89 33.92 -12.36 17.40
C THR A 89 33.01 -12.25 16.19
N GLN A 90 33.12 -11.15 15.45
CA GLN A 90 32.41 -10.96 14.20
C GLN A 90 33.13 -11.70 13.07
N TYR A 91 32.37 -12.44 12.27
CA TYR A 91 32.87 -13.17 11.10
C TYR A 91 32.44 -12.53 9.79
N VAL A 92 31.23 -11.97 9.77
CA VAL A 92 30.61 -11.34 8.60
C VAL A 92 30.14 -9.94 8.98
N ASP A 93 30.35 -8.96 8.10
CA ASP A 93 29.93 -7.57 8.28
C ASP A 93 28.44 -7.32 7.94
N GLU A 94 27.97 -6.08 8.11
CA GLU A 94 26.59 -5.70 7.79
C GLU A 94 26.21 -5.88 6.30
N THR A 95 27.19 -5.98 5.40
CA THR A 95 26.96 -6.17 3.96
C THR A 95 26.92 -7.63 3.55
N GLY A 96 27.22 -8.55 4.48
CA GLY A 96 27.31 -9.98 4.20
C GLY A 96 28.71 -10.43 3.79
N SER A 97 29.73 -9.58 3.85
CA SER A 97 31.10 -9.91 3.47
C SER A 97 31.90 -10.48 4.65
N CYS A 98 32.72 -11.52 4.42
CA CYS A 98 33.60 -12.03 5.46
C CYS A 98 34.67 -11.00 5.85
N LEU A 99 34.93 -10.85 7.15
CA LEU A 99 35.99 -9.98 7.66
C LEU A 99 37.41 -10.55 7.44
N SER A 100 37.51 -11.86 7.25
CA SER A 100 38.76 -12.57 6.93
C SER A 100 38.49 -13.87 6.17
N THR A 101 39.50 -14.36 5.44
CA THR A 101 39.46 -15.70 4.83
C THR A 101 39.17 -16.77 5.87
N PHE A 102 38.48 -17.84 5.47
CA PHE A 102 38.07 -18.90 6.38
C PHE A 102 39.25 -19.76 6.87
N THR A 103 39.63 -19.63 8.14
CA THR A 103 40.78 -20.35 8.73
C THR A 103 40.42 -21.30 9.89
N ASP A 104 39.16 -21.32 10.32
CA ASP A 104 38.71 -22.13 11.47
C ASP A 104 38.78 -23.64 11.22
N ASN A 105 38.69 -24.07 9.95
CA ASN A 105 38.83 -25.48 9.53
C ASN A 105 37.92 -26.46 10.29
N ARG A 106 36.71 -26.00 10.61
CA ARG A 106 35.63 -26.76 11.26
C ARG A 106 34.30 -26.10 10.96
N ASP A 107 33.21 -26.85 11.09
CA ASP A 107 31.87 -26.29 10.93
C ASP A 107 31.58 -25.25 12.04
N LEU A 108 30.91 -24.17 11.67
CA LEU A 108 30.57 -23.07 12.57
C LEU A 108 29.05 -22.90 12.67
N VAL A 109 28.60 -22.56 13.87
CA VAL A 109 27.25 -22.03 14.12
C VAL A 109 27.43 -20.57 14.50
N LEU A 110 26.96 -19.67 13.66
CA LEU A 110 27.01 -18.24 13.89
C LEU A 110 25.62 -17.69 14.22
N PHE A 111 25.60 -16.53 14.86
CA PHE A 111 24.40 -15.87 15.33
C PHE A 111 24.31 -14.47 14.72
N PRO A 112 23.21 -14.15 14.00
CA PRO A 112 23.00 -12.80 13.52
C PRO A 112 22.74 -11.85 14.69
N GLN A 113 23.40 -10.69 14.67
CA GLN A 113 23.15 -9.62 15.63
C GLN A 113 22.62 -8.39 14.90
N TYR A 114 21.79 -7.63 15.63
CA TYR A 114 21.06 -6.51 15.06
C TYR A 114 21.07 -5.30 16.00
N LYS A 115 20.99 -4.10 15.43
CA LYS A 115 20.81 -2.84 16.15
C LYS A 115 19.40 -2.30 15.90
N ALA A 116 18.66 -1.93 16.94
CA ALA A 116 17.34 -1.33 16.74
C ALA A 116 17.46 -0.01 15.98
N LYS A 117 16.59 0.23 14.99
CA LYS A 117 16.52 1.51 14.28
C LYS A 117 16.11 2.61 15.26
N GLU A 118 16.64 3.80 15.05
CA GLU A 118 16.31 4.98 15.86
C GLU A 118 15.38 5.92 15.09
N TYR A 119 14.39 6.43 15.80
CA TYR A 119 13.39 7.35 15.29
C TYR A 119 13.43 8.67 16.05
N THR A 120 13.19 9.77 15.32
CA THR A 120 12.99 11.10 15.91
C THR A 120 11.50 11.32 16.12
N LEU A 121 11.08 11.33 17.36
CA LEU A 121 9.73 11.70 17.76
C LEU A 121 9.62 13.23 17.80
N ILE A 122 8.73 13.81 17.00
CA ILE A 122 8.43 15.24 16.99
C ILE A 122 7.12 15.49 17.72
N LEU A 123 7.16 16.44 18.65
CA LEU A 123 6.04 16.85 19.47
C LEU A 123 5.42 18.13 18.89
N ASP A 124 4.26 17.97 18.27
CA ASP A 124 3.42 19.07 17.82
C ASP A 124 2.44 19.46 18.93
N TYR A 125 2.69 20.63 19.52
CA TYR A 125 1.91 21.16 20.64
C TYR A 125 0.60 21.84 20.22
N GLN A 126 0.24 21.81 18.93
CA GLN A 126 -1.06 22.27 18.41
C GLN A 126 -1.41 23.71 18.83
N GLY A 127 -0.40 24.58 18.84
CA GLY A 127 -0.54 25.99 19.19
C GLY A 127 -0.40 26.33 20.67
N ALA A 128 -0.26 25.33 21.57
CA ALA A 128 0.04 25.60 22.97
C ALA A 128 1.41 26.31 23.11
N PRO A 129 1.51 27.37 23.94
CA PRO A 129 2.76 28.06 24.20
C PRO A 129 3.67 27.18 25.05
N VAL A 130 4.79 26.70 24.47
CA VAL A 130 5.69 25.78 25.18
C VAL A 130 7.16 26.19 24.99
N THR A 131 7.92 26.15 26.09
CA THR A 131 9.35 26.50 26.17
C THR A 131 10.27 25.27 26.26
N GLY A 132 9.74 24.05 26.13
CA GLY A 132 10.47 22.78 26.26
C GLY A 132 10.94 22.15 24.94
N SER A 133 11.60 21.00 25.04
CA SER A 133 12.04 20.21 23.88
C SER A 133 10.86 19.81 22.99
N ARG A 134 11.05 19.92 21.67
CA ARG A 134 10.03 19.59 20.64
C ARG A 134 10.29 18.25 19.97
N SER A 135 11.31 17.53 20.42
CA SER A 135 11.61 16.22 19.90
C SER A 135 12.42 15.38 20.90
N MET A 136 12.44 14.08 20.67
CA MET A 136 13.28 13.11 21.36
C MET A 136 13.63 11.94 20.44
N THR A 137 14.73 11.26 20.71
CA THR A 137 15.13 10.04 20.00
C THR A 137 14.62 8.80 20.75
N VAL A 138 14.04 7.87 20.01
CA VAL A 138 13.48 6.62 20.54
C VAL A 138 13.87 5.46 19.63
N SER A 139 14.15 4.28 20.21
CA SER A 139 14.53 3.10 19.43
C SER A 139 13.31 2.24 19.11
N TYR A 140 13.35 1.51 17.99
CA TYR A 140 12.34 0.52 17.63
C TYR A 140 12.07 -0.46 18.79
N ASN A 141 10.79 -0.74 19.05
CA ASN A 141 10.26 -1.60 20.10
C ASN A 141 10.64 -1.18 21.54
N SER A 142 11.22 0.01 21.74
CA SER A 142 11.47 0.61 23.05
C SER A 142 10.25 1.38 23.54
N THR A 143 10.12 1.53 24.86
CA THR A 143 9.06 2.34 25.47
C THR A 143 9.39 3.82 25.39
N ILE A 144 8.44 4.65 24.99
CA ILE A 144 8.57 6.11 25.06
C ILE A 144 8.68 6.53 26.53
N GLY A 145 9.59 7.46 26.81
CA GLY A 145 9.77 8.07 28.12
C GLY A 145 8.64 9.03 28.49
N GLU A 146 8.85 9.86 29.52
CA GLU A 146 7.86 10.86 29.94
C GLU A 146 7.64 11.91 28.83
N LEU A 147 6.37 12.13 28.49
CA LEU A 147 5.96 13.18 27.57
C LEU A 147 5.56 14.44 28.35
N PRO A 148 5.62 15.63 27.71
CA PRO A 148 5.17 16.86 28.35
C PRO A 148 3.70 16.78 28.79
N MET A 149 3.42 17.27 29.99
CA MET A 149 2.10 17.27 30.63
C MET A 149 1.70 18.69 31.03
N ASN A 150 0.45 18.88 31.48
CA ASN A 150 -0.09 20.18 31.91
C ASN A 150 0.05 21.28 30.85
N LEU A 151 -0.13 20.91 29.58
CA LEU A 151 -0.15 21.90 28.51
C LEU A 151 -1.37 22.78 28.70
N SER A 152 -1.17 24.09 28.65
CA SER A 152 -2.26 25.05 28.78
C SER A 152 -2.53 25.66 27.41
N LEU A 153 -3.79 25.68 27.04
CA LEU A 153 -4.31 26.40 25.90
C LEU A 153 -5.60 27.07 26.34
N ASP A 154 -5.79 28.35 26.00
CA ASP A 154 -6.91 29.13 26.50
C ASP A 154 -8.25 28.42 26.22
N TYR A 155 -9.03 28.20 27.28
CA TYR A 155 -10.34 27.56 27.25
C TYR A 155 -10.37 26.14 26.67
N LYS A 156 -9.24 25.43 26.75
CA LYS A 156 -9.15 24.02 26.43
C LYS A 156 -8.40 23.24 27.50
N GLU A 157 -8.79 22.00 27.70
CA GLU A 157 -8.15 21.06 28.62
C GLU A 157 -7.26 20.10 27.83
N PHE A 158 -6.02 19.91 28.28
CA PHE A 158 -5.09 18.97 27.67
C PHE A 158 -5.49 17.54 28.00
N THR A 159 -5.73 16.74 26.97
CA THR A 159 -6.23 15.36 27.14
C THR A 159 -5.15 14.30 26.92
N GLY A 160 -3.97 14.69 26.42
CA GLY A 160 -2.86 13.76 26.20
C GLY A 160 -2.20 13.90 24.82
N TRP A 161 -1.45 12.89 24.41
CA TRP A 161 -0.72 12.86 23.15
C TRP A 161 -1.28 11.81 22.18
N TYR A 162 -1.40 12.18 20.92
CA TYR A 162 -2.10 11.41 19.89
C TYR A 162 -1.25 11.23 18.64
N THR A 163 -1.51 10.16 17.87
CA THR A 163 -0.79 9.92 16.60
C THR A 163 -1.32 10.75 15.43
N LYS A 164 -2.45 11.47 15.58
CA LYS A 164 -2.95 12.45 14.61
C LYS A 164 -3.42 13.75 15.31
N PRO A 165 -3.48 14.89 14.58
CA PRO A 165 -4.01 16.15 15.11
C PRO A 165 -5.42 16.03 15.70
N ASN A 166 -5.81 17.01 16.53
CA ASN A 166 -7.17 17.16 17.08
C ASN A 166 -7.71 15.92 17.81
N CYS A 167 -6.91 15.33 18.70
CA CYS A 167 -7.27 14.12 19.45
C CYS A 167 -7.55 12.88 18.56
N GLY A 168 -7.07 12.89 17.31
CA GLY A 168 -7.29 11.81 16.36
C GLY A 168 -6.27 10.68 16.45
N GLY A 169 -6.60 9.52 15.88
CA GLY A 169 -5.69 8.37 15.88
C GLY A 169 -5.62 7.68 17.25
N THR A 170 -4.46 7.12 17.57
CA THR A 170 -4.24 6.41 18.83
C THR A 170 -3.77 7.40 19.90
N GLN A 171 -4.46 7.43 21.04
CA GLN A 171 -3.95 8.13 22.23
C GLN A 171 -2.76 7.33 22.78
N VAL A 172 -1.59 7.93 22.71
CA VAL A 172 -0.33 7.34 23.15
C VAL A 172 -0.14 7.58 24.64
N ALA A 173 -0.45 8.78 25.13
CA ALA A 173 -0.40 9.12 26.55
C ALA A 173 -1.63 9.92 26.95
N ASP A 174 -2.07 9.77 28.20
CA ASP A 174 -3.14 10.57 28.79
C ASP A 174 -2.67 11.97 29.25
N GLU A 175 -3.56 12.73 29.90
CA GLU A 175 -3.29 14.07 30.45
C GLU A 175 -2.12 14.09 31.47
N TYR A 176 -1.82 12.96 32.11
CA TYR A 176 -0.74 12.79 33.07
C TYR A 176 0.56 12.27 32.44
N GLY A 177 0.58 12.02 31.13
CA GLY A 177 1.72 11.42 30.45
C GLY A 177 1.87 9.92 30.70
N ILE A 178 0.82 9.24 31.20
CA ILE A 178 0.83 7.81 31.55
C ILE A 178 0.09 7.00 30.47
N LEU A 179 0.60 5.80 30.20
CA LEU A 179 0.23 4.98 29.03
C LEU A 179 -0.62 3.78 29.48
N PRO A 180 -1.86 3.58 29.00
CA PRO A 180 -2.61 2.40 29.41
C PRO A 180 -2.15 1.12 28.70
N THR A 181 -1.57 1.15 27.49
CA THR A 181 -1.16 -0.09 26.77
C THR A 181 -0.27 0.06 25.51
N SER A 182 0.06 1.27 25.03
CA SER A 182 0.57 1.50 23.65
C SER A 182 1.90 2.26 23.56
N ASN A 183 2.83 2.06 24.50
CA ASN A 183 4.00 2.92 24.64
C ASN A 183 5.24 2.50 23.82
N LYS A 184 5.14 1.41 23.05
CA LYS A 184 6.27 0.91 22.26
C LYS A 184 6.28 1.49 20.86
N VAL A 185 7.47 1.90 20.41
CA VAL A 185 7.65 2.41 19.06
C VAL A 185 7.68 1.26 18.06
N ASN A 186 6.54 0.96 17.46
CA ASN A 186 6.39 -0.05 16.41
C ASN A 186 5.24 0.32 15.47
N GLU A 187 5.13 -0.41 14.36
CA GLU A 187 4.15 -0.27 13.29
C GLU A 187 2.70 -0.50 13.72
N THR A 188 2.47 -1.11 14.89
CA THR A 188 1.11 -1.29 15.42
C THR A 188 0.54 0.03 15.95
N VAL A 189 1.40 0.92 16.45
CA VAL A 189 0.99 2.19 17.07
C VAL A 189 1.36 3.39 16.18
N PHE A 190 2.50 3.33 15.51
CA PHE A 190 3.08 4.46 14.78
C PHE A 190 3.22 4.16 13.31
N ASP A 191 2.99 5.17 12.48
CA ASP A 191 3.45 5.14 11.10
C ASP A 191 4.96 5.35 11.07
N LEU A 192 5.70 4.27 10.80
CA LEU A 192 7.17 4.25 10.73
C LEU A 192 7.67 4.30 9.28
N SER A 193 6.81 4.60 8.31
CA SER A 193 7.14 4.60 6.87
C SER A 193 7.88 5.86 6.40
N SER A 194 8.06 6.86 7.27
CA SER A 194 8.68 8.12 6.89
C SER A 194 10.15 7.95 6.49
N GLU A 195 10.54 8.56 5.37
CA GLU A 195 11.90 8.45 4.79
C GLU A 195 13.02 8.90 5.75
N ASN A 196 12.69 9.74 6.73
CA ASN A 196 13.62 10.32 7.69
C ASN A 196 13.54 9.71 9.10
N ASN A 197 12.93 8.54 9.26
CA ASN A 197 12.68 7.89 10.57
C ASN A 197 12.03 8.87 11.58
N THR A 198 11.09 9.69 11.12
CA THR A 198 10.42 10.72 11.93
C THR A 198 8.99 10.30 12.25
N VAL A 199 8.60 10.45 13.51
CA VAL A 199 7.26 10.12 14.00
C VAL A 199 6.67 11.36 14.66
N TYR A 200 5.42 11.69 14.37
CA TYR A 200 4.74 12.83 14.98
C TYR A 200 3.80 12.40 16.10
N LEU A 201 3.82 13.16 17.19
CA LEU A 201 2.78 13.16 18.21
C LEU A 201 2.17 14.54 18.32
N TYR A 202 0.86 14.58 18.50
CA TYR A 202 0.06 15.78 18.54
C TYR A 202 -0.58 15.92 19.92
N ALA A 203 -0.41 17.07 20.55
CA ALA A 203 -1.09 17.38 21.80
C ALA A 203 -2.61 17.49 21.55
N GLY A 204 -3.39 16.70 22.29
CA GLY A 204 -4.84 16.73 22.27
C GLY A 204 -5.39 17.77 23.23
N PHE A 205 -6.41 18.50 22.78
CA PHE A 205 -7.09 19.51 23.57
C PHE A 205 -8.60 19.42 23.34
N GLU A 206 -9.37 19.33 24.42
CA GLU A 206 -10.83 19.41 24.38
C GLU A 206 -11.30 20.78 24.85
N SER A 207 -12.30 21.35 24.17
CA SER A 207 -12.90 22.63 24.56
C SER A 207 -13.54 22.51 25.95
N VAL A 208 -13.28 23.48 26.82
CA VAL A 208 -14.03 23.61 28.08
C VAL A 208 -15.50 23.80 27.75
N LYS A 209 -16.38 23.09 28.45
CA LYS A 209 -17.84 23.17 28.28
C LYS A 209 -18.48 23.79 29.51
N TYR A 210 -19.58 24.50 29.29
CA TYR A 210 -20.41 25.09 30.32
C TYR A 210 -21.82 24.54 30.22
N THR A 211 -22.49 24.49 31.37
CA THR A 211 -23.88 24.06 31.47
C THR A 211 -24.79 25.23 31.13
N VAL A 212 -25.59 25.07 30.08
CA VAL A 212 -26.66 26.03 29.74
C VAL A 212 -27.99 25.40 30.10
N THR A 213 -28.71 26.01 31.04
CA THR A 213 -30.02 25.57 31.52
C THR A 213 -31.12 26.38 30.85
N PHE A 214 -31.94 25.72 30.03
CA PHE A 214 -32.99 26.31 29.20
C PHE A 214 -34.37 26.09 29.81
N TYR A 215 -35.11 27.17 30.04
CA TYR A 215 -36.50 27.15 30.47
C TYR A 215 -37.43 27.60 29.33
N PHE A 216 -38.39 26.75 28.99
CA PHE A 216 -39.31 26.97 27.85
C PHE A 216 -40.65 27.60 28.28
N GLU A 217 -41.21 27.16 29.40
CA GLU A 217 -42.48 27.65 29.95
C GLU A 217 -42.45 27.70 31.49
N ASP A 218 -43.39 28.41 32.10
CA ASP A 218 -43.43 28.69 33.54
C ASP A 218 -43.48 27.45 34.46
N SER A 219 -43.87 26.28 33.93
CA SER A 219 -44.09 25.04 34.70
C SER A 219 -43.19 23.86 34.34
N ASN A 220 -42.25 24.00 33.40
CA ASN A 220 -41.52 22.86 32.86
C ASN A 220 -40.16 22.64 33.51
N THR A 221 -39.76 21.37 33.60
CA THR A 221 -38.38 20.96 33.88
C THR A 221 -37.48 21.55 32.79
N PRO A 222 -36.38 22.22 33.16
CA PRO A 222 -35.47 22.79 32.17
C PRO A 222 -34.76 21.68 31.39
N GLU A 223 -34.26 22.05 30.21
CA GLU A 223 -33.31 21.24 29.45
C GLU A 223 -31.90 21.78 29.73
N GLU A 224 -30.92 20.89 29.92
CA GLU A 224 -29.53 21.29 30.17
C GLU A 224 -28.63 20.75 29.08
N LEU A 225 -27.80 21.63 28.49
CA LEU A 225 -26.82 21.25 27.48
C LEU A 225 -25.41 21.61 27.93
N GLN A 226 -24.45 20.74 27.60
CA GLN A 226 -23.02 21.02 27.72
C GLN A 226 -22.54 21.70 26.46
N VAL A 227 -22.25 23.00 26.53
CA VAL A 227 -21.92 23.84 25.39
C VAL A 227 -20.49 24.31 25.47
N GLU A 228 -19.74 24.20 24.37
CA GLU A 228 -18.35 24.65 24.30
C GLU A 228 -18.22 26.17 24.55
N HIS A 229 -17.18 26.55 25.30
CA HIS A 229 -16.83 27.94 25.54
C HIS A 229 -16.70 28.74 24.23
N GLY A 230 -17.30 29.93 24.20
CA GLY A 230 -17.27 30.84 23.07
C GLY A 230 -18.32 30.56 21.99
N THR A 231 -19.11 29.49 22.13
CA THR A 231 -20.23 29.18 21.21
C THR A 231 -21.25 30.31 21.22
N ASP A 232 -21.63 30.79 20.04
CA ASP A 232 -22.69 31.80 19.90
C ASP A 232 -24.04 31.15 20.22
N ILE A 233 -24.85 31.77 21.10
CA ILE A 233 -26.10 31.14 21.58
C ILE A 233 -27.08 30.84 20.44
N LYS A 234 -27.02 31.57 19.32
CA LYS A 234 -27.87 31.30 18.15
C LYS A 234 -27.57 29.96 17.46
N ASN A 235 -26.41 29.38 17.74
CA ASN A 235 -25.98 28.08 17.22
C ASN A 235 -26.30 26.94 18.20
N VAL A 236 -26.90 27.25 19.36
CA VAL A 236 -27.31 26.26 20.35
C VAL A 236 -28.81 26.10 20.25
N VAL A 237 -29.25 24.93 19.78
CA VAL A 237 -30.67 24.63 19.58
C VAL A 237 -31.04 23.45 20.48
N PRO A 238 -31.72 23.69 21.61
CA PRO A 238 -32.26 22.62 22.45
C PRO A 238 -33.22 21.70 21.70
N GLU A 239 -33.40 20.47 22.15
CA GLU A 239 -34.30 19.48 21.53
C GLU A 239 -35.78 19.77 21.82
N THR A 240 -36.08 20.40 22.96
CA THR A 240 -37.47 20.69 23.35
C THR A 240 -38.18 21.55 22.29
N ARG A 241 -39.38 21.11 21.88
CA ARG A 241 -40.26 21.83 20.97
C ARG A 241 -41.56 22.20 21.69
N VAL A 242 -41.98 23.45 21.59
CA VAL A 242 -43.26 23.92 22.15
C VAL A 242 -44.22 24.16 21.01
N ASN A 243 -45.34 23.42 20.99
CA ASN A 243 -46.31 23.43 19.88
C ASN A 243 -45.66 23.18 18.51
N GLY A 244 -44.63 22.32 18.47
CA GLY A 244 -43.86 22.02 17.25
C GLY A 244 -42.81 23.05 16.85
N ASN A 245 -42.67 24.17 17.56
CA ASN A 245 -41.69 25.22 17.27
C ASN A 245 -40.46 25.13 18.19
N ALA A 246 -39.33 25.61 17.70
CA ALA A 246 -38.12 25.82 18.50
C ALA A 246 -38.04 27.27 19.01
N VAL A 247 -37.18 27.51 20.00
CA VAL A 247 -36.95 28.86 20.54
C VAL A 247 -36.05 29.64 19.59
N LEU A 248 -36.52 30.80 19.13
CA LEU A 248 -35.76 31.72 18.29
C LEU A 248 -34.88 32.68 19.11
N THR A 249 -35.38 33.13 20.26
CA THR A 249 -34.63 34.06 21.13
C THR A 249 -34.73 33.69 22.59
N TRP A 250 -33.63 33.91 23.31
CA TRP A 250 -33.45 33.62 24.73
C TRP A 250 -33.29 34.91 25.53
N SER A 251 -33.75 34.95 26.78
CA SER A 251 -33.52 36.04 27.73
C SER A 251 -32.83 35.55 28.99
N LYS A 252 -32.02 36.42 29.62
CA LYS A 252 -31.43 36.16 30.93
C LYS A 252 -32.41 36.32 32.09
N VAL A 253 -33.60 36.87 31.82
CA VAL A 253 -34.61 37.16 32.85
C VAL A 253 -35.89 36.39 32.55
N LYS A 254 -36.45 35.76 33.59
CA LYS A 254 -37.73 35.08 33.50
C LYS A 254 -38.85 36.07 33.19
N ASN A 255 -39.76 35.71 32.27
CA ASN A 255 -40.93 36.50 31.89
C ASN A 255 -40.61 37.91 31.35
N ASP A 256 -39.50 38.03 30.61
CA ASP A 256 -39.04 39.25 29.93
C ASP A 256 -39.96 39.67 28.78
N THR A 257 -41.17 40.14 29.13
CA THR A 257 -42.26 40.45 28.20
C THR A 257 -41.92 41.67 27.32
N GLU A 258 -41.10 42.59 27.84
CA GLU A 258 -40.61 43.76 27.11
C GLU A 258 -39.38 43.46 26.24
N LYS A 259 -38.84 42.23 26.31
CA LYS A 259 -37.62 41.78 25.60
C LYS A 259 -36.39 42.65 25.88
N ALA A 260 -36.28 43.18 27.10
CA ALA A 260 -35.20 44.08 27.50
C ALA A 260 -33.88 43.35 27.80
N TYR A 261 -33.93 42.04 28.02
CA TYR A 261 -32.80 41.20 28.44
C TYR A 261 -32.52 40.03 27.49
N VAL A 262 -32.90 40.18 26.21
CA VAL A 262 -32.60 39.19 25.17
C VAL A 262 -31.09 38.98 25.05
N PHE A 263 -30.67 37.72 25.15
CA PHE A 263 -29.28 37.32 25.05
C PHE A 263 -28.95 36.90 23.61
N THR A 264 -27.93 37.53 23.05
CA THR A 264 -27.39 37.26 21.71
C THR A 264 -25.87 37.03 21.74
N GLY A 265 -25.34 36.78 22.93
CA GLY A 265 -23.91 36.64 23.18
C GLY A 265 -23.39 35.22 23.02
N LYS A 266 -22.18 35.02 23.52
CA LYS A 266 -21.50 33.72 23.55
C LYS A 266 -21.64 33.05 24.90
N VAL A 267 -21.61 31.73 24.92
CA VAL A 267 -21.50 30.94 26.15
C VAL A 267 -20.09 31.07 26.71
N LEU A 268 -19.93 31.76 27.84
CA LEU A 268 -18.62 31.99 28.47
C LEU A 268 -18.53 31.39 29.88
N ASP A 269 -19.68 31.09 30.47
CA ASP A 269 -19.90 30.55 31.80
C ASP A 269 -21.20 29.75 31.83
N ASP A 270 -21.45 29.05 32.94
CA ASP A 270 -22.74 28.42 33.20
C ASP A 270 -23.84 29.49 33.21
N MET A 271 -24.93 29.25 32.49
CA MET A 271 -25.99 30.25 32.36
C MET A 271 -27.39 29.65 32.32
N ILE A 272 -28.35 30.46 32.78
CA ILE A 272 -29.77 30.13 32.76
C ILE A 272 -30.44 31.06 31.74
N LEU A 273 -31.20 30.46 30.83
CA LEU A 273 -31.89 31.16 29.76
C LEU A 273 -33.38 30.81 29.73
N TYR A 274 -34.20 31.82 29.44
CA TYR A 274 -35.65 31.72 29.34
C TYR A 274 -36.12 32.01 27.92
N ALA A 275 -36.95 31.14 27.35
CA ALA A 275 -37.49 31.32 26.01
C ALA A 275 -38.31 32.62 25.93
N THR A 276 -38.13 33.39 24.86
CA THR A 276 -38.87 34.65 24.64
C THR A 276 -39.64 34.70 23.33
N GLU A 277 -39.21 33.94 22.32
CA GLU A 277 -39.88 33.86 21.04
C GLU A 277 -39.70 32.47 20.46
N TYR A 278 -40.76 31.93 19.87
CA TYR A 278 -40.78 30.64 19.19
C TYR A 278 -40.95 30.84 17.69
N ALA A 279 -40.33 29.97 16.89
CA ALA A 279 -40.43 29.97 15.45
C ALA A 279 -40.34 28.55 14.88
N PRO A 280 -40.75 28.32 13.62
CA PRO A 280 -40.52 27.06 12.94
C PRO A 280 -39.04 26.66 12.99
N VAL A 281 -38.80 25.35 12.88
CA VAL A 281 -37.45 24.77 12.79
C VAL A 281 -37.36 23.78 11.64
N ILE A 282 -36.22 23.77 10.96
CA ILE A 282 -35.83 22.69 10.06
C ILE A 282 -34.83 21.83 10.83
N ASP A 283 -35.31 20.67 11.29
CA ASP A 283 -34.48 19.64 11.88
C ASP A 283 -33.87 18.77 10.77
N PHE A 284 -32.71 18.17 11.04
CA PHE A 284 -31.97 17.37 10.07
C PHE A 284 -31.80 15.94 10.59
N ASP A 285 -32.07 14.98 9.72
CA ASP A 285 -31.64 13.59 9.85
C ASP A 285 -30.49 13.39 8.86
N GLU A 286 -29.26 13.37 9.36
CA GLU A 286 -28.06 13.30 8.54
C GLU A 286 -27.84 11.91 7.92
N ASN A 287 -28.68 10.93 8.24
CA ASN A 287 -28.67 9.59 7.64
C ASN A 287 -27.26 8.97 7.66
N GLY A 288 -26.61 9.05 8.82
CA GLY A 288 -25.24 8.59 9.07
C GLY A 288 -24.12 9.51 8.58
N GLY A 289 -24.41 10.77 8.25
CA GLY A 289 -23.39 11.83 8.11
C GLY A 289 -23.04 12.49 9.45
N ASN A 290 -22.15 13.48 9.43
CA ASN A 290 -21.86 14.29 10.62
C ASN A 290 -23.04 15.20 10.98
N GLU A 291 -23.24 15.40 12.27
CA GLU A 291 -24.26 16.27 12.83
C GLU A 291 -24.16 17.71 12.31
N VAL A 292 -25.31 18.33 12.07
CA VAL A 292 -25.42 19.74 11.69
C VAL A 292 -26.47 20.46 12.56
N ILE A 293 -26.26 21.75 12.79
CA ILE A 293 -27.15 22.54 13.64
C ILE A 293 -28.51 22.76 12.93
N PRO A 294 -29.66 22.49 13.59
CA PRO A 294 -30.99 22.82 13.06
C PRO A 294 -31.15 24.30 12.73
N VAL A 295 -31.97 24.61 11.72
CA VAL A 295 -32.22 26.00 11.32
C VAL A 295 -33.52 26.51 11.96
N VAL A 296 -33.42 27.50 12.84
CA VAL A 296 -34.57 28.16 13.46
C VAL A 296 -34.74 29.56 12.86
N ALA A 297 -35.89 29.85 12.27
CA ALA A 297 -36.18 31.16 11.67
C ALA A 297 -37.68 31.42 11.61
N ARG A 298 -38.07 32.70 11.50
CA ARG A 298 -39.49 33.05 11.27
C ARG A 298 -39.94 32.55 9.91
N ALA A 299 -41.18 32.07 9.82
CA ALA A 299 -41.80 31.64 8.57
C ALA A 299 -41.63 32.68 7.45
N GLY A 300 -41.25 32.23 6.26
CA GLY A 300 -41.00 33.08 5.10
C GLY A 300 -39.64 33.80 5.10
N SER A 301 -38.83 33.69 6.15
CA SER A 301 -37.47 34.23 6.15
C SER A 301 -36.56 33.44 5.19
N ALA A 302 -35.57 34.11 4.60
CA ALA A 302 -34.53 33.43 3.84
C ALA A 302 -33.67 32.57 4.77
N VAL A 303 -33.36 31.34 4.34
CA VAL A 303 -32.55 30.37 5.08
C VAL A 303 -31.55 29.69 4.14
N SER A 304 -30.41 29.26 4.70
CA SER A 304 -29.44 28.39 4.03
C SER A 304 -29.36 27.09 4.80
N LEU A 305 -29.46 25.98 4.08
CA LEU A 305 -29.33 24.65 4.68
C LEU A 305 -27.84 24.30 4.83
N PRO A 306 -27.45 23.59 5.90
CA PRO A 306 -26.10 23.09 6.07
C PRO A 306 -25.77 22.01 5.02
N THR A 307 -24.47 21.80 4.80
CA THR A 307 -23.93 20.76 3.93
C THR A 307 -23.15 19.76 4.79
N PRO A 308 -23.78 18.67 5.23
CA PRO A 308 -23.08 17.65 6.01
C PRO A 308 -22.07 16.90 5.15
N THR A 309 -21.21 16.15 5.81
CA THR A 309 -20.22 15.26 5.22
C THR A 309 -20.43 13.84 5.75
N LYS A 310 -20.07 12.86 4.92
CA LYS A 310 -20.11 11.45 5.26
C LYS A 310 -18.94 10.77 4.55
N GLU A 311 -18.09 10.11 5.32
CA GLU A 311 -16.85 9.51 4.81
C GLU A 311 -17.15 8.56 3.64
N ASN A 312 -16.42 8.70 2.52
CA ASN A 312 -16.60 7.91 1.29
C ASN A 312 -17.97 8.06 0.58
N TYR A 313 -18.77 9.07 0.94
CA TYR A 313 -20.00 9.43 0.22
C TYR A 313 -19.94 10.87 -0.30
N LYS A 314 -20.83 11.17 -1.25
CA LYS A 314 -21.09 12.52 -1.76
C LYS A 314 -22.47 12.96 -1.31
N PHE A 315 -22.56 14.15 -0.69
CA PHE A 315 -23.83 14.76 -0.33
C PHE A 315 -24.57 15.20 -1.60
N MET A 316 -25.79 14.72 -1.79
CA MET A 316 -26.63 15.04 -2.96
C MET A 316 -27.69 16.10 -2.66
N GLY A 317 -27.96 16.36 -1.38
CA GLY A 317 -28.98 17.30 -0.94
C GLY A 317 -29.86 16.71 0.16
N TRP A 318 -30.89 17.48 0.49
CA TRP A 318 -31.91 17.12 1.48
C TRP A 318 -33.17 16.61 0.79
N GLN A 319 -33.89 15.70 1.42
CA GLN A 319 -35.23 15.27 1.02
C GLN A 319 -36.23 15.48 2.15
N ASN A 320 -37.49 15.73 1.81
CA ASN A 320 -38.58 15.82 2.79
C ASN A 320 -39.10 14.42 3.18
N GLU A 321 -40.08 14.38 4.10
CA GLU A 321 -40.73 13.14 4.55
C GLU A 321 -41.42 12.35 3.41
N SER A 322 -41.84 13.02 2.33
CA SER A 322 -42.42 12.37 1.14
C SER A 322 -41.36 11.76 0.22
N GLY A 323 -40.07 11.96 0.49
CA GLY A 323 -38.95 11.51 -0.34
C GLY A 323 -38.61 12.43 -1.50
N ASP A 324 -39.24 13.61 -1.59
CA ASP A 324 -38.96 14.59 -2.63
C ASP A 324 -37.74 15.46 -2.27
N SER A 325 -36.94 15.82 -3.27
CA SER A 325 -35.80 16.72 -3.08
C SER A 325 -36.26 18.08 -2.55
N TYR A 326 -35.64 18.53 -1.45
CA TYR A 326 -35.92 19.80 -0.81
C TYR A 326 -34.85 20.83 -1.20
N THR A 327 -35.27 21.86 -1.94
CA THR A 327 -34.37 22.93 -2.45
C THR A 327 -34.83 24.34 -2.08
N SER A 328 -35.86 24.45 -1.22
CA SER A 328 -36.36 25.75 -0.76
C SER A 328 -35.28 26.51 0.02
N THR A 329 -35.18 27.81 -0.25
CA THR A 329 -34.32 28.76 0.47
C THR A 329 -35.12 29.66 1.40
N THR A 330 -36.40 29.34 1.63
CA THR A 330 -37.31 30.06 2.52
C THR A 330 -37.83 29.15 3.62
N MET A 331 -37.89 29.67 4.83
CA MET A 331 -38.36 28.96 6.00
C MET A 331 -39.85 28.59 5.85
N PRO A 332 -40.22 27.30 6.03
CA PRO A 332 -41.62 26.88 5.97
C PRO A 332 -42.46 27.47 7.11
N SER A 333 -43.78 27.45 6.94
CA SER A 333 -44.72 27.92 7.97
C SER A 333 -44.80 27.01 9.19
N ASN A 334 -44.51 25.72 9.00
CA ASN A 334 -44.48 24.72 10.07
C ASN A 334 -43.10 24.08 10.09
N SER A 335 -42.67 23.61 11.26
CA SER A 335 -41.43 22.86 11.41
C SER A 335 -41.46 21.57 10.60
N ILE A 336 -40.30 21.17 10.08
CA ILE A 336 -40.12 19.97 9.27
C ILE A 336 -38.81 19.28 9.64
N THR A 337 -38.71 18.00 9.29
CA THR A 337 -37.45 17.25 9.31
C THR A 337 -37.04 16.95 7.87
N LEU A 338 -35.75 17.13 7.57
CA LEU A 338 -35.16 16.79 6.29
C LEU A 338 -34.13 15.67 6.44
N THR A 339 -34.18 14.67 5.56
CA THR A 339 -33.22 13.57 5.56
C THR A 339 -32.13 13.80 4.50
N ALA A 340 -30.87 13.53 4.85
CA ALA A 340 -29.75 13.66 3.93
C ALA A 340 -29.75 12.53 2.88
N VAL A 341 -29.49 12.91 1.62
CA VAL A 341 -29.33 11.98 0.50
C VAL A 341 -27.86 11.85 0.14
N TRP A 342 -27.37 10.61 0.12
CA TRP A 342 -25.96 10.28 -0.10
C TRP A 342 -25.77 9.45 -1.38
N GLN A 343 -24.72 9.77 -2.14
CA GLN A 343 -24.27 8.98 -3.30
C GLN A 343 -22.94 8.29 -2.96
N ALA A 344 -22.87 6.97 -3.15
CA ALA A 344 -21.67 6.17 -2.89
C ALA A 344 -20.48 6.63 -3.76
N LYS A 345 -19.28 6.44 -3.23
CA LYS A 345 -18.02 6.59 -3.98
C LYS A 345 -17.27 5.26 -4.06
N ILE A 346 -16.54 5.09 -5.15
CA ILE A 346 -15.39 4.18 -5.23
C ILE A 346 -14.18 5.07 -4.93
N VAL A 347 -13.54 4.82 -3.80
CA VAL A 347 -12.40 5.58 -3.30
C VAL A 347 -11.12 4.80 -3.54
N PHE A 348 -10.09 5.47 -4.05
CA PHE A 348 -8.83 4.82 -4.44
C PHE A 348 -7.70 5.16 -3.48
N ASP A 349 -6.97 4.14 -3.07
CA ASP A 349 -5.65 4.22 -2.44
C ASP A 349 -4.63 3.67 -3.45
N GLU A 350 -3.90 4.57 -4.09
CA GLU A 350 -2.95 4.25 -5.16
C GLU A 350 -1.72 3.48 -4.65
N ASN A 351 -1.54 3.33 -3.34
CA ASN A 351 -0.46 2.57 -2.72
C ASN A 351 0.92 3.00 -3.27
N GLY A 352 1.14 4.31 -3.34
CA GLY A 352 2.36 4.93 -3.88
C GLY A 352 2.45 5.00 -5.41
N GLY A 353 1.34 4.79 -6.14
CA GLY A 353 1.23 5.12 -7.56
C GLY A 353 0.79 6.57 -7.81
N THR A 354 0.59 6.92 -9.08
CA THR A 354 0.07 8.24 -9.49
C THR A 354 -1.40 8.44 -9.12
N ASP A 355 -1.75 9.60 -8.59
CA ASP A 355 -3.10 9.99 -8.18
C ASP A 355 -4.17 9.73 -9.25
N VAL A 356 -5.31 9.18 -8.81
CA VAL A 356 -6.52 9.05 -9.64
C VAL A 356 -7.73 9.66 -8.93
N SER A 357 -8.72 10.13 -9.69
CA SER A 357 -9.94 10.66 -9.07
C SER A 357 -10.85 9.54 -8.59
N ASP A 358 -11.39 9.69 -7.38
CA ASP A 358 -12.54 8.92 -6.90
C ASP A 358 -13.71 8.99 -7.89
N ILE A 359 -14.48 7.89 -7.95
CA ILE A 359 -15.63 7.80 -8.84
C ILE A 359 -16.92 7.84 -8.02
N SER A 360 -17.84 8.73 -8.42
CA SER A 360 -19.18 8.82 -7.84
C SER A 360 -20.21 8.99 -8.94
N LYS A 361 -21.13 8.03 -9.08
CA LYS A 361 -22.28 8.04 -10.00
C LYS A 361 -23.48 7.39 -9.34
N ALA A 362 -24.64 7.43 -9.99
CA ALA A 362 -25.81 6.69 -9.55
C ALA A 362 -25.54 5.17 -9.53
N VAL A 363 -26.15 4.48 -8.57
CA VAL A 363 -26.03 3.03 -8.39
C VAL A 363 -26.36 2.30 -9.69
N GLY A 364 -25.54 1.30 -10.04
CA GLY A 364 -25.72 0.50 -11.26
C GLY A 364 -25.20 1.14 -12.55
N ASN A 365 -24.84 2.42 -12.56
CA ASN A 365 -24.21 3.04 -13.74
C ASN A 365 -22.85 2.41 -14.04
N SER A 366 -22.51 2.29 -15.33
CA SER A 366 -21.22 1.74 -15.77
C SER A 366 -20.04 2.60 -15.33
N VAL A 367 -18.98 1.90 -14.92
CA VAL A 367 -17.72 2.47 -14.43
C VAL A 367 -16.54 1.79 -15.14
N THR A 368 -15.54 2.59 -15.45
CA THR A 368 -14.21 2.12 -15.87
C THR A 368 -13.25 2.53 -14.77
N LEU A 369 -12.59 1.56 -14.15
CA LEU A 369 -11.60 1.84 -13.11
C LEU A 369 -10.35 2.44 -13.75
N PRO A 370 -9.72 3.45 -13.11
CA PRO A 370 -8.51 4.05 -13.61
C PRO A 370 -7.32 3.08 -13.45
N THR A 371 -6.25 3.31 -14.20
CA THR A 371 -5.00 2.56 -14.13
C THR A 371 -3.87 3.50 -13.74
N PRO A 372 -3.50 3.58 -12.45
CA PRO A 372 -2.38 4.40 -12.00
C PRO A 372 -1.06 3.83 -12.51
N GLU A 373 -0.01 4.65 -12.48
CA GLU A 373 1.35 4.26 -12.82
C GLU A 373 2.25 4.31 -11.57
N LYS A 374 3.26 3.42 -11.49
CA LYS A 374 4.24 3.40 -10.41
C LYS A 374 5.59 2.94 -10.93
N ASP A 375 6.62 3.77 -10.77
CA ASP A 375 7.95 3.48 -11.28
C ASP A 375 8.52 2.19 -10.69
N GLY A 376 9.03 1.32 -11.56
CA GLY A 376 9.55 0.01 -11.16
C GLY A 376 8.48 -1.05 -10.89
N PHE A 377 7.19 -0.75 -11.09
CA PHE A 377 6.09 -1.68 -10.88
C PHE A 377 5.15 -1.77 -12.10
N ILE A 378 4.34 -2.81 -12.12
CA ILE A 378 3.24 -3.04 -13.08
C ILE A 378 1.94 -3.14 -12.27
N PHE A 379 0.93 -2.38 -12.68
CA PHE A 379 -0.37 -2.37 -12.02
C PHE A 379 -1.08 -3.72 -12.16
N ALA A 380 -1.38 -4.36 -11.04
CA ALA A 380 -2.04 -5.66 -10.98
C ALA A 380 -3.57 -5.56 -10.97
N GLY A 381 -4.10 -4.42 -10.49
CA GLY A 381 -5.53 -4.17 -10.35
C GLY A 381 -5.86 -3.48 -9.03
N TRP A 382 -7.15 -3.26 -8.80
CA TRP A 382 -7.69 -2.74 -7.56
C TRP A 382 -8.14 -3.88 -6.66
N TYR A 383 -7.90 -3.76 -5.36
CA TYR A 383 -8.21 -4.80 -4.37
C TYR A 383 -9.00 -4.25 -3.19
N THR A 384 -9.88 -5.05 -2.62
CA THR A 384 -10.64 -4.71 -1.41
C THR A 384 -9.77 -4.85 -0.16
N SER A 385 -10.29 -4.43 1.00
CA SER A 385 -9.66 -4.65 2.30
C SER A 385 -9.38 -6.13 2.59
N ASP A 386 -10.19 -7.04 2.03
CA ASP A 386 -10.04 -8.48 2.17
C ASP A 386 -9.02 -9.08 1.20
N LYS A 387 -8.29 -8.22 0.46
CA LYS A 387 -7.28 -8.59 -0.55
C LYS A 387 -7.85 -9.34 -1.76
N GLU A 388 -9.15 -9.20 -2.00
CA GLU A 388 -9.83 -9.74 -3.17
C GLU A 388 -9.79 -8.74 -4.32
N LYS A 389 -9.56 -9.21 -5.54
CA LYS A 389 -9.47 -8.35 -6.72
C LYS A 389 -10.86 -7.80 -7.08
N TYR A 390 -10.96 -6.49 -7.24
CA TYR A 390 -12.20 -5.80 -7.56
C TYR A 390 -12.38 -5.66 -9.06
N GLU A 391 -13.29 -6.46 -9.63
CA GLU A 391 -13.55 -6.57 -11.08
C GLU A 391 -14.93 -5.99 -11.47
N THR A 392 -15.60 -5.27 -10.57
CA THR A 392 -16.95 -4.74 -10.81
C THR A 392 -16.91 -3.59 -11.82
N THR A 393 -17.83 -3.61 -12.79
CA THR A 393 -17.91 -2.61 -13.88
C THR A 393 -19.10 -1.64 -13.73
N THR A 394 -19.75 -1.65 -12.57
CA THR A 394 -20.89 -0.79 -12.23
C THR A 394 -20.72 -0.17 -10.84
N MET A 395 -21.37 0.97 -10.60
CA MET A 395 -21.35 1.58 -9.27
C MET A 395 -22.05 0.69 -8.23
N PRO A 396 -21.39 0.41 -7.07
CA PRO A 396 -22.00 -0.33 -5.97
C PRO A 396 -23.10 0.47 -5.26
N VAL A 397 -23.92 -0.24 -4.48
CA VAL A 397 -24.98 0.37 -3.63
C VAL A 397 -24.37 1.15 -2.46
N THR A 398 -23.31 0.60 -1.87
CA THR A 398 -22.55 1.20 -0.77
C THR A 398 -21.16 1.61 -1.27
N SER A 399 -20.55 2.59 -0.61
CA SER A 399 -19.17 3.00 -0.93
C SER A 399 -18.18 1.83 -0.77
N VAL A 400 -17.12 1.84 -1.58
CA VAL A 400 -16.01 0.88 -1.48
C VAL A 400 -14.69 1.64 -1.51
N GLN A 401 -13.75 1.24 -0.65
CA GLN A 401 -12.36 1.69 -0.70
C GLN A 401 -11.55 0.59 -1.35
N LEU A 402 -10.71 0.96 -2.32
CA LEU A 402 -9.92 0.05 -3.11
C LEU A 402 -8.46 0.45 -3.05
N LYS A 403 -7.59 -0.54 -2.88
CA LYS A 403 -6.14 -0.36 -2.83
C LYS A 403 -5.48 -0.90 -4.09
N ALA A 404 -4.53 -0.16 -4.65
CA ALA A 404 -3.80 -0.57 -5.83
C ALA A 404 -2.84 -1.72 -5.49
N GLY A 405 -2.97 -2.82 -6.23
CA GLY A 405 -2.02 -3.92 -6.23
C GLY A 405 -0.95 -3.72 -7.27
N TRP A 406 0.30 -4.02 -6.90
CA TRP A 406 1.47 -3.85 -7.75
C TRP A 406 2.29 -5.14 -7.82
N TYR A 407 2.85 -5.42 -9.00
CA TYR A 407 3.92 -6.41 -9.19
C TYR A 407 5.22 -5.70 -9.52
N ALA A 408 6.35 -6.18 -8.99
CA ALA A 408 7.64 -5.62 -9.37
C ALA A 408 7.89 -5.83 -10.86
N LYS A 409 8.39 -4.79 -11.54
CA LYS A 409 8.72 -4.85 -12.96
C LYS A 409 10.04 -5.61 -13.15
N LYS A 410 10.02 -6.66 -13.95
CA LYS A 410 11.23 -7.38 -14.40
C LYS A 410 11.42 -7.21 -15.89
N THR A 411 12.67 -7.30 -16.32
CA THR A 411 13.05 -7.27 -17.74
C THR A 411 13.91 -8.49 -18.03
N ALA A 412 13.59 -9.21 -19.09
CA ALA A 412 14.39 -10.30 -19.61
C ALA A 412 14.68 -10.06 -21.09
N THR A 413 15.89 -10.40 -21.53
CA THR A 413 16.19 -10.50 -22.96
C THR A 413 15.86 -11.91 -23.42
N ILE A 414 15.03 -12.04 -24.44
CA ILE A 414 14.58 -13.30 -25.02
C ILE A 414 14.93 -13.28 -26.50
N TYR A 415 15.63 -14.34 -26.93
CA TYR A 415 16.22 -14.52 -28.26
C TYR A 415 17.32 -13.51 -28.54
N GLN A 416 18.53 -13.95 -28.86
CA GLN A 416 19.62 -13.10 -29.34
C GLN A 416 20.32 -13.90 -30.43
N VAL A 417 19.81 -13.83 -31.65
CA VAL A 417 20.45 -14.50 -32.79
C VAL A 417 21.49 -13.56 -33.38
N SER A 418 22.77 -13.86 -33.15
CA SER A 418 23.89 -13.19 -33.81
C SER A 418 24.13 -13.82 -35.18
N GLY A 419 24.03 -13.02 -36.24
CA GLY A 419 24.21 -13.49 -37.62
C GLY A 419 22.92 -13.78 -38.41
N ASP A 420 23.10 -14.17 -39.67
CA ASP A 420 22.05 -14.15 -40.68
C ASP A 420 21.11 -15.36 -40.58
N SER A 421 19.84 -15.09 -40.31
CA SER A 421 18.76 -16.07 -40.39
C SER A 421 17.88 -15.82 -41.61
N HIS A 422 17.56 -16.91 -42.30
CA HIS A 422 16.75 -16.87 -43.51
C HIS A 422 15.26 -16.64 -43.20
N LEU A 423 14.67 -15.62 -43.82
CA LEU A 423 13.22 -15.41 -43.85
C LEU A 423 12.66 -15.89 -45.20
N GLY A 424 11.69 -16.82 -45.17
CA GLY A 424 10.95 -17.34 -46.32
C GLY A 424 11.57 -18.54 -47.05
N GLY A 425 10.74 -19.29 -47.79
CA GLY A 425 11.08 -20.32 -48.78
C GLY A 425 10.65 -19.91 -50.20
N TYR A 426 11.19 -20.51 -51.27
CA TYR A 426 10.73 -20.33 -52.66
C TYR A 426 9.22 -20.69 -52.79
N ASP A 427 8.30 -19.73 -52.58
CA ASP A 427 6.87 -19.66 -53.01
C ASP A 427 5.82 -19.09 -52.01
N GLU A 428 6.17 -18.50 -50.88
CA GLU A 428 5.14 -18.18 -49.86
C GLU A 428 4.53 -16.76 -49.95
N LYS A 429 3.31 -16.66 -50.51
CA LYS A 429 2.37 -15.53 -50.29
C LYS A 429 1.55 -15.66 -48.99
N SER A 430 1.73 -16.75 -48.24
CA SER A 430 1.02 -17.08 -47.00
C SER A 430 1.82 -16.63 -45.77
N ILE A 431 1.12 -16.47 -44.64
CA ILE A 431 1.74 -16.28 -43.33
C ILE A 431 2.28 -17.64 -42.88
N THR A 432 3.50 -17.68 -42.34
CA THR A 432 4.16 -18.93 -41.91
C THR A 432 4.73 -18.78 -40.51
N MET A 433 4.41 -19.72 -39.61
CA MET A 433 4.97 -19.74 -38.24
C MET A 433 6.47 -19.98 -38.26
N LYS A 434 7.21 -19.25 -37.43
CA LYS A 434 8.67 -19.37 -37.33
C LYS A 434 9.07 -19.54 -35.87
N ASN A 435 9.54 -20.74 -35.54
CA ASN A 435 9.99 -21.04 -34.19
C ASN A 435 11.14 -20.12 -33.71
N GLY A 436 11.97 -19.60 -34.63
CA GLY A 436 13.01 -18.61 -34.30
C GLY A 436 12.48 -17.23 -33.91
N LEU A 437 11.22 -16.90 -34.22
CA LEU A 437 10.55 -15.66 -33.86
C LEU A 437 9.56 -15.82 -32.70
N THR A 438 9.30 -17.05 -32.24
CA THR A 438 8.48 -17.32 -31.06
C THR A 438 9.22 -16.83 -29.83
N LEU A 439 8.58 -16.10 -28.92
CA LEU A 439 9.12 -15.69 -27.63
C LEU A 439 8.68 -16.69 -26.55
N ASP A 440 9.60 -17.54 -26.10
CA ASP A 440 9.42 -18.43 -24.95
C ASP A 440 9.84 -17.74 -23.64
N MET A 441 8.86 -17.41 -22.80
CA MET A 441 9.05 -16.80 -21.48
C MET A 441 8.97 -17.82 -20.34
N SER A 442 9.06 -19.13 -20.61
CA SER A 442 8.85 -20.18 -19.60
C SER A 442 9.82 -20.19 -18.43
N ALA A 443 11.02 -19.61 -18.60
CA ALA A 443 11.96 -19.40 -17.51
C ALA A 443 11.56 -18.26 -16.55
N TYR A 444 10.63 -17.40 -16.98
CA TYR A 444 10.30 -16.15 -16.30
C TYR A 444 8.85 -16.07 -15.83
N LEU A 445 7.94 -16.75 -16.55
CA LEU A 445 6.50 -16.73 -16.31
C LEU A 445 5.93 -18.16 -16.29
N PRO A 446 4.97 -18.44 -15.40
CA PRO A 446 4.25 -19.71 -15.41
C PRO A 446 3.40 -19.84 -16.67
N ASN A 447 3.17 -21.07 -17.13
CA ASN A 447 2.33 -21.33 -18.31
C ASN A 447 0.85 -20.92 -18.12
N THR A 448 0.42 -20.70 -16.88
CA THR A 448 -0.90 -20.19 -16.49
C THR A 448 -0.96 -18.67 -16.41
N PHE A 449 0.15 -17.96 -16.66
CA PHE A 449 0.21 -16.51 -16.57
C PHE A 449 -0.85 -15.88 -17.49
N THR A 450 -1.67 -15.01 -16.89
CA THR A 450 -2.60 -14.15 -17.63
C THR A 450 -2.33 -12.72 -17.22
N GLY A 451 -1.93 -11.89 -18.17
CA GLY A 451 -1.59 -10.51 -17.88
C GLY A 451 -0.93 -9.80 -19.04
N THR A 452 -0.50 -8.58 -18.76
CA THR A 452 0.10 -7.70 -19.75
C THR A 452 1.62 -7.78 -19.70
N VAL A 453 2.25 -7.94 -20.86
CA VAL A 453 3.71 -7.82 -21.05
C VAL A 453 4.01 -6.73 -22.08
N LYS A 454 5.15 -6.07 -21.94
CA LYS A 454 5.66 -5.13 -22.96
C LYS A 454 6.87 -5.75 -23.63
N ILE A 455 6.85 -5.81 -24.95
CA ILE A 455 7.93 -6.33 -25.78
C ILE A 455 8.57 -5.16 -26.51
N GLN A 456 9.88 -5.03 -26.36
CA GLN A 456 10.73 -4.18 -27.17
C GLN A 456 11.57 -5.08 -28.07
N ALA A 457 11.42 -4.94 -29.37
CA ALA A 457 12.15 -5.73 -30.35
C ALA A 457 13.25 -4.87 -30.98
N TYR A 458 14.39 -5.49 -31.23
CA TYR A 458 15.51 -4.94 -31.97
C TYR A 458 15.90 -5.96 -33.02
N LEU A 459 16.09 -5.54 -34.27
CA LEU A 459 16.42 -6.46 -35.35
C LEU A 459 17.03 -5.73 -36.55
N LYS A 460 17.72 -6.48 -37.41
CA LYS A 460 18.18 -5.98 -38.70
C LYS A 460 17.56 -6.80 -39.83
N ILE A 461 17.09 -6.14 -40.89
CA ILE A 461 16.55 -6.82 -42.08
C ILE A 461 17.25 -6.35 -43.34
N CYS A 462 17.55 -7.27 -44.25
CA CYS A 462 18.00 -6.97 -45.61
C CYS A 462 17.32 -7.88 -46.65
N GLN A 463 17.52 -7.61 -47.95
CA GLN A 463 17.08 -8.48 -49.04
C GLN A 463 18.24 -9.30 -49.66
N SER A 464 17.92 -10.43 -50.28
CA SER A 464 18.92 -11.36 -50.84
C SER A 464 19.57 -10.94 -52.16
N SER A 465 18.93 -10.11 -53.00
CA SER A 465 19.48 -9.67 -54.29
C SER A 465 19.20 -8.19 -54.61
N ALA A 466 20.13 -7.56 -55.33
CA ALA A 466 20.15 -6.13 -55.69
C ALA A 466 19.50 -5.87 -57.05
N THR A 467 19.14 -6.94 -57.77
CA THR A 467 18.66 -6.90 -59.15
C THR A 467 17.13 -6.92 -59.28
N LEU A 468 16.40 -6.75 -58.18
CA LEU A 468 14.94 -6.69 -58.21
C LEU A 468 14.47 -5.24 -58.32
N SER A 469 13.58 -4.99 -59.28
CA SER A 469 13.11 -3.66 -59.66
C SER A 469 12.10 -3.02 -58.68
N SER A 470 11.79 -3.67 -57.55
CA SER A 470 10.73 -3.24 -56.63
C SER A 470 11.07 -3.49 -55.15
N PRO A 471 10.65 -2.59 -54.22
CA PRO A 471 10.80 -2.77 -52.78
C PRO A 471 10.06 -4.02 -52.28
N ARG A 472 10.63 -4.69 -51.26
CA ARG A 472 10.02 -5.86 -50.61
C ARG A 472 9.35 -5.46 -49.32
N THR A 473 8.28 -6.17 -48.98
CA THR A 473 7.60 -6.01 -47.70
C THR A 473 7.77 -7.29 -46.90
N VAL A 474 8.30 -7.15 -45.68
CA VAL A 474 8.36 -8.21 -44.66
C VAL A 474 7.39 -7.80 -43.56
N THR A 475 6.44 -8.67 -43.24
CA THR A 475 5.53 -8.44 -42.11
C THR A 475 5.78 -9.50 -41.05
N LEU A 476 6.10 -9.07 -39.83
CA LEU A 476 6.19 -9.94 -38.67
C LEU A 476 4.86 -9.92 -37.92
N TYR A 477 4.42 -11.09 -37.46
CA TYR A 477 3.19 -11.29 -36.71
C TYR A 477 3.50 -11.98 -35.40
N PHE A 478 2.78 -11.62 -34.36
CA PHE A 478 2.90 -12.19 -33.02
C PHE A 478 1.53 -12.66 -32.56
N TYR A 479 1.41 -13.94 -32.21
CA TYR A 479 0.17 -14.58 -31.84
C TYR A 479 0.20 -15.11 -30.40
N SER A 480 -0.95 -15.17 -29.74
CA SER A 480 -1.09 -15.77 -28.41
C SER A 480 -1.13 -17.30 -28.42
N ALA A 481 -1.24 -17.92 -29.60
CA ALA A 481 -1.31 -19.36 -29.80
C ALA A 481 -0.48 -19.78 -31.02
N ASP A 482 -0.09 -21.06 -31.08
CA ASP A 482 0.61 -21.67 -32.21
C ASP A 482 -0.34 -21.92 -33.40
N THR A 483 -1.11 -20.91 -33.77
CA THR A 483 -2.14 -20.98 -34.79
C THR A 483 -2.35 -19.61 -35.41
N ILE A 484 -2.23 -19.52 -36.73
CA ILE A 484 -2.47 -18.29 -37.49
C ILE A 484 -3.98 -18.04 -37.55
N SER A 485 -4.45 -17.08 -36.74
CA SER A 485 -5.84 -16.64 -36.71
C SER A 485 -5.91 -15.22 -36.18
N ASP A 486 -6.80 -14.39 -36.74
CA ASP A 486 -7.01 -13.03 -36.27
C ASP A 486 -7.49 -12.99 -34.80
N ASN A 487 -8.13 -14.08 -34.32
CA ASN A 487 -8.54 -14.22 -32.91
C ASN A 487 -7.35 -14.31 -31.94
N TYR A 488 -6.17 -14.69 -32.43
CA TYR A 488 -4.96 -14.84 -31.61
C TYR A 488 -3.92 -13.78 -31.94
N LEU A 489 -4.17 -12.89 -32.90
CA LEU A 489 -3.20 -11.88 -33.31
C LEU A 489 -3.03 -10.84 -32.19
N LEU A 490 -1.82 -10.78 -31.63
CA LEU A 490 -1.45 -9.80 -30.61
C LEU A 490 -0.89 -8.53 -31.25
N TYR A 491 -0.04 -8.68 -32.25
CA TYR A 491 0.63 -7.57 -32.92
C TYR A 491 1.14 -7.96 -34.30
N GLN A 492 1.25 -6.97 -35.19
CA GLN A 492 1.95 -7.13 -36.47
C GLN A 492 2.76 -5.87 -36.80
N LYS A 493 3.89 -6.05 -37.47
CA LYS A 493 4.75 -4.96 -37.92
C LYS A 493 5.24 -5.19 -39.34
N GLU A 494 5.01 -4.20 -40.19
CA GLU A 494 5.44 -4.19 -41.58
C GLU A 494 6.76 -3.42 -41.76
N TYR A 495 7.67 -3.99 -42.54
CA TYR A 495 8.94 -3.41 -42.93
C TYR A 495 9.06 -3.37 -44.44
N LYS A 496 9.45 -2.22 -44.99
CA LYS A 496 9.77 -2.06 -46.41
C LYS A 496 11.27 -2.03 -46.59
N ILE A 497 11.82 -3.02 -47.31
CA ILE A 497 13.25 -3.22 -47.50
C ILE A 497 13.61 -3.02 -48.97
N THR A 498 14.65 -2.22 -49.21
CA THR A 498 15.09 -1.81 -50.57
C THR A 498 16.56 -2.12 -50.86
N SER A 499 17.34 -2.54 -49.86
CA SER A 499 18.79 -2.72 -49.94
C SER A 499 19.24 -4.10 -49.45
N LYS A 500 20.40 -4.53 -49.97
CA LYS A 500 21.17 -5.67 -49.45
C LYS A 500 21.88 -5.36 -48.14
N GLU A 501 22.04 -4.08 -47.82
CA GLU A 501 22.59 -3.66 -46.54
C GLU A 501 21.53 -3.82 -45.45
N TYR A 502 21.98 -4.29 -44.29
CA TYR A 502 21.12 -4.45 -43.13
C TYR A 502 20.64 -3.10 -42.62
N ALA A 503 19.32 -2.91 -42.62
CA ALA A 503 18.68 -1.80 -41.94
C ALA A 503 18.29 -2.24 -40.52
N ALA A 504 18.69 -1.46 -39.52
CA ALA A 504 18.31 -1.68 -38.13
C ALA A 504 16.91 -1.10 -37.85
N PHE A 505 16.13 -1.84 -37.08
CA PHE A 505 14.80 -1.45 -36.64
C PHE A 505 14.62 -1.77 -35.17
N ASP A 506 13.93 -0.87 -34.48
CA ASP A 506 13.44 -1.07 -33.13
C ASP A 506 11.96 -0.68 -33.04
N TYR A 507 11.20 -1.43 -32.26
CA TYR A 507 9.80 -1.10 -31.98
C TYR A 507 9.34 -1.74 -30.68
N SER A 508 8.35 -1.12 -30.03
CA SER A 508 7.69 -1.70 -28.86
C SER A 508 6.23 -1.98 -29.12
N PHE A 509 5.70 -3.00 -28.46
CA PHE A 509 4.27 -3.23 -28.33
C PHE A 509 3.94 -3.85 -26.98
N THR A 510 2.68 -3.69 -26.57
CA THR A 510 2.15 -4.30 -25.35
C THR A 510 1.18 -5.41 -25.76
N ALA A 511 1.25 -6.55 -25.09
CA ALA A 511 0.42 -7.71 -25.38
C ALA A 511 -0.22 -8.26 -24.09
N ASN A 512 -1.52 -8.57 -24.17
CA ASN A 512 -2.18 -9.37 -23.15
C ASN A 512 -2.03 -10.84 -23.53
N ILE A 513 -1.33 -11.60 -22.71
CA ILE A 513 -1.04 -13.01 -22.93
C ILE A 513 -1.75 -13.84 -21.87
N ASN A 514 -2.09 -15.09 -22.23
CA ASN A 514 -2.72 -16.08 -21.37
C ASN A 514 -1.87 -17.36 -21.26
N SER A 515 -0.60 -17.25 -21.63
CA SER A 515 0.42 -18.28 -21.51
C SER A 515 1.79 -17.61 -21.40
N ASN A 516 2.84 -18.39 -21.20
CA ASN A 516 4.22 -17.91 -21.22
C ASN A 516 4.88 -17.94 -22.62
N LYS A 517 4.08 -17.98 -23.70
CA LYS A 517 4.61 -17.95 -25.07
C LYS A 517 3.88 -16.94 -25.94
N ILE A 518 4.64 -16.29 -26.81
CA ILE A 518 4.12 -15.52 -27.94
C ILE A 518 4.69 -16.12 -29.21
N TYR A 519 3.85 -16.52 -30.14
CA TYR A 519 4.28 -17.24 -31.32
C TYR A 519 4.53 -16.29 -32.49
N GLY A 520 5.74 -16.34 -33.04
CA GLY A 520 6.15 -15.47 -34.14
C GLY A 520 5.83 -16.09 -35.50
N ALA A 521 5.35 -15.28 -36.42
CA ALA A 521 5.15 -15.66 -37.82
C ALA A 521 5.63 -14.55 -38.74
N GLU A 522 5.85 -14.89 -40.01
CA GLU A 522 6.28 -13.93 -41.02
C GLU A 522 5.46 -14.05 -42.31
N LYS A 523 5.50 -12.99 -43.11
CA LYS A 523 5.01 -12.98 -44.49
C LYS A 523 5.88 -12.09 -45.36
N ILE A 524 6.14 -12.52 -46.59
CA ILE A 524 6.88 -11.74 -47.60
C ILE A 524 5.98 -11.49 -48.81
N SER A 525 6.05 -10.30 -49.41
CA SER A 525 5.09 -9.87 -50.45
C SER A 525 5.31 -10.45 -51.88
N THR A 526 6.36 -11.23 -52.16
CA THR A 526 6.73 -11.62 -53.55
C THR A 526 7.25 -13.06 -53.69
N SER A 527 7.00 -13.67 -54.85
CA SER A 527 7.33 -15.08 -55.17
C SER A 527 8.80 -15.39 -55.52
N ASN A 528 9.66 -14.39 -55.76
CA ASN A 528 11.05 -14.62 -56.18
C ASN A 528 12.07 -13.92 -55.27
N GLY A 529 12.79 -14.68 -54.44
CA GLY A 529 13.94 -14.30 -53.60
C GLY A 529 13.62 -14.06 -52.12
N TYR A 530 14.63 -13.82 -51.28
CA TYR A 530 14.54 -13.93 -49.82
C TYR A 530 14.81 -12.62 -49.07
N ALA A 531 14.37 -12.55 -47.81
CA ALA A 531 14.84 -11.56 -46.85
C ALA A 531 15.68 -12.27 -45.78
N TYR A 532 16.58 -11.54 -45.15
CA TYR A 532 17.33 -12.05 -44.01
C TYR A 532 17.05 -11.16 -42.81
N ILE A 533 16.89 -11.80 -41.66
CA ILE A 533 16.91 -11.13 -40.36
C ILE A 533 18.23 -11.46 -39.68
N SER A 534 18.87 -10.49 -39.06
CA SER A 534 20.07 -10.71 -38.26
C SER A 534 20.07 -9.84 -37.01
N ASP A 535 20.92 -10.22 -36.06
CA ASP A 535 21.20 -9.49 -34.82
C ASP A 535 19.93 -9.07 -34.09
N TYR A 536 18.94 -9.97 -34.03
CA TYR A 536 17.65 -9.68 -33.45
C TYR A 536 17.51 -10.22 -32.03
N TYR A 537 16.88 -9.41 -31.18
CA TYR A 537 16.50 -9.77 -29.82
C TYR A 537 15.25 -9.05 -29.35
N PHE A 538 14.61 -9.63 -28.34
CA PHE A 538 13.44 -9.05 -27.70
C PHE A 538 13.72 -8.80 -26.22
N GLU A 539 13.54 -7.58 -25.74
CA GLU A 539 13.44 -7.29 -24.33
C GLU A 539 11.97 -7.37 -23.92
N VAL A 540 11.67 -8.28 -23.01
CA VAL A 540 10.33 -8.45 -22.44
C VAL A 540 10.33 -7.86 -21.04
N THR A 541 9.48 -6.87 -20.84
CA THR A 541 9.09 -6.35 -19.54
C THR A 541 7.84 -7.10 -19.06
N TYR A 542 7.90 -7.69 -17.87
CA TYR A 542 6.84 -8.53 -17.31
C TYR A 542 6.71 -8.34 -15.79
N PRO A 543 5.53 -8.65 -15.20
CA PRO A 543 5.34 -8.57 -13.75
C PRO A 543 5.96 -9.78 -13.04
N ASP A 544 6.65 -9.52 -11.94
CA ASP A 544 7.04 -10.55 -10.98
C ASP A 544 5.82 -10.97 -10.15
N THR A 545 5.16 -12.05 -10.57
CA THR A 545 3.93 -12.52 -9.93
C THR A 545 4.16 -13.27 -8.62
N ALA A 546 5.40 -13.39 -8.14
CA ALA A 546 5.70 -14.07 -6.88
C ALA A 546 5.17 -13.28 -5.67
N ASN A 547 5.19 -11.94 -5.75
CA ASN A 547 4.81 -11.05 -4.67
C ASN A 547 3.85 -9.97 -5.16
N LEU A 548 2.61 -9.99 -4.67
CA LEU A 548 1.64 -8.91 -4.86
C LEU A 548 1.80 -7.90 -3.71
N TYR A 549 2.17 -6.67 -4.04
CA TYR A 549 2.28 -5.59 -3.07
C TYR A 549 0.93 -4.88 -2.95
N LEU A 550 0.32 -4.97 -1.76
CA LEU A 550 -0.96 -4.35 -1.41
C LEU A 550 -0.79 -3.31 -0.32
#